data_AF-A0A9W9BS74-F1
#
_entry.id   AF-A0A9W9BS74-F1
#
_cell.length_a   1.000
_cell.length_b   1.000
_cell.length_c   1.000
_cell.angle_alpha   90.00
_cell.angle_beta   90.00
_cell.angle_gamma   90.00
#
_symmetry.space_group_name_H-M   'P 1'
#
loop_
_entity.id
_entity.type
_entity.pdbx_description
1 polymer ?
#
loop_
_entity_poly.entity_id
_entity_poly.type
_entity_poly.pdbx_seq_one_letter_code
_entity_poly.pdbx_strand_id
1 'polypeptide(L)'
;MEPVSLAFGVVSLGMQLVQTAAAIRERIDAYKSAAKELSNLSDKLDDIEAICYSLEAAFSCCEQAPKPWDTMLLKKLHRIMSDCRDKVSRLYDIINKITSSQSKRHMPLNTTGARFLQHRSTIRKCNDELDQSLTSLHLHMTTNILLRLAQSEQYRNCTS
;
A
#
# COMPACT_ATOMS: atom_id res chain seq x y z
N MET A 1 -11.58 -17.73 11.69
CA MET A 1 -11.94 -16.66 10.73
C MET A 1 -11.96 -17.31 9.37
N GLU A 2 -13.10 -17.30 8.71
CA GLU A 2 -13.32 -18.01 7.46
C GLU A 2 -12.53 -17.34 6.30
N PRO A 3 -12.12 -18.10 5.27
CA PRO A 3 -11.36 -17.58 4.13
C PRO A 3 -12.05 -16.39 3.43
N VAL A 4 -13.37 -16.45 3.29
CA VAL A 4 -14.16 -15.38 2.65
C VAL A 4 -14.07 -14.07 3.46
N SER A 5 -14.18 -14.14 4.79
CA SER A 5 -14.05 -12.97 5.66
C SER A 5 -12.65 -12.35 5.60
N LEU A 6 -11.61 -13.18 5.47
CA LEU A 6 -10.24 -12.70 5.31
C LEU A 6 -10.05 -12.03 3.94
N ALA A 7 -10.56 -12.61 2.86
CA ALA A 7 -10.52 -12.00 1.53
C ALA A 7 -11.23 -10.64 1.50
N PHE A 8 -12.42 -10.55 2.11
CA PHE A 8 -13.12 -9.28 2.27
C PHE A 8 -12.29 -8.25 3.06
N GLY A 9 -11.64 -8.68 4.16
CA GLY A 9 -10.75 -7.81 4.93
C GLY A 9 -9.56 -7.27 4.12
N VAL A 10 -8.94 -8.13 3.29
CA VAL A 10 -7.86 -7.76 2.36
C VAL A 10 -8.35 -6.71 1.35
N VAL A 11 -9.50 -6.92 0.70
CA VAL A 11 -10.09 -5.96 -0.25
C VAL A 11 -10.43 -4.63 0.43
N SER A 12 -11.05 -4.67 1.62
CA SER A 12 -11.39 -3.47 2.39
C SER A 12 -10.16 -2.65 2.79
N LEU A 13 -9.06 -3.30 3.18
CA LEU A 13 -7.79 -2.63 3.44
C LEU A 13 -7.22 -1.98 2.17
N GLY A 14 -7.35 -2.65 1.01
CA GLY A 14 -6.92 -2.11 -0.27
C GLY A 14 -7.65 -0.82 -0.63
N MET A 15 -8.97 -0.80 -0.48
CA MET A 15 -9.77 0.40 -0.73
C MET A 15 -9.35 1.58 0.16
N GLN A 16 -9.12 1.33 1.45
CA GLN A 16 -8.65 2.36 2.40
C GLN A 16 -7.25 2.88 2.03
N LEU A 17 -6.36 2.00 1.57
CA LEU A 17 -5.03 2.38 1.09
C LEU A 17 -5.11 3.29 -0.13
N VAL A 18 -5.92 2.94 -1.14
CA VAL A 18 -6.12 3.76 -2.34
C VAL A 18 -6.68 5.14 -2.00
N GLN A 19 -7.68 5.21 -1.11
CA GLN A 19 -8.25 6.48 -0.66
C GLN A 19 -7.21 7.35 0.08
N THR A 20 -6.42 6.74 0.97
CA THR A 20 -5.39 7.47 1.71
C THR A 20 -4.27 7.94 0.79
N ALA A 21 -3.88 7.12 -0.18
CA ALA A 21 -2.90 7.45 -1.21
C ALA A 21 -3.33 8.65 -2.06
N ALA A 22 -4.59 8.69 -2.49
CA ALA A 22 -5.16 9.84 -3.21
C ALA A 22 -5.10 11.12 -2.36
N ALA A 23 -5.49 11.03 -1.08
CA ALA A 23 -5.45 12.18 -0.16
C ALA A 23 -4.03 12.68 0.14
N ILE A 24 -3.03 11.80 0.11
CA ILE A 24 -1.62 12.19 0.21
C ILE A 24 -1.17 12.92 -1.06
N ARG A 25 -1.48 12.38 -2.25
CA ARG A 25 -1.11 12.99 -3.54
C ARG A 25 -1.63 14.42 -3.69
N GLU A 26 -2.91 14.65 -3.38
CA GLU A 26 -3.50 15.99 -3.42
C GLU A 26 -2.70 17.02 -2.58
N ARG A 27 -2.17 16.57 -1.43
CA ARG A 27 -1.35 17.40 -0.55
C ARG A 27 0.08 17.59 -1.04
N ILE A 28 0.65 16.59 -1.71
CA ILE A 28 1.99 16.67 -2.32
C ILE A 28 1.95 17.61 -3.53
N ASP A 29 0.92 17.53 -4.37
CA ASP A 29 0.77 18.37 -5.57
C ASP A 29 0.64 19.86 -5.22
N ALA A 30 0.03 20.16 -4.07
CA ALA A 30 -0.03 21.52 -3.53
C ALA A 30 1.37 22.08 -3.16
N TYR A 31 2.37 21.21 -2.98
CA TYR A 31 3.76 21.57 -2.68
C TYR A 31 4.64 21.52 -3.95
N LYS A 32 4.63 22.60 -4.73
CA LYS A 32 5.30 22.77 -6.04
C LYS A 32 6.80 22.44 -6.10
N SER A 33 7.49 22.35 -4.97
CA SER A 33 8.90 21.91 -4.90
C SER A 33 8.96 20.49 -4.34
N ALA A 34 8.49 19.51 -5.11
CA ALA A 34 8.54 18.11 -4.71
C ALA A 34 9.98 17.70 -4.37
N ALA A 35 10.25 17.48 -3.07
CA ALA A 35 11.51 16.94 -2.62
C ALA A 35 11.60 15.46 -3.04
N LYS A 36 12.82 14.94 -3.20
CA LYS A 36 13.07 13.54 -3.61
C LYS A 36 12.27 12.54 -2.77
N GLU A 37 12.15 12.77 -1.46
CA GLU A 37 11.40 11.89 -0.57
C GLU A 37 9.88 11.90 -0.84
N LEU A 38 9.32 13.02 -1.32
CA LEU A 38 7.90 13.10 -1.71
C LEU A 38 7.67 12.46 -3.07
N SER A 39 8.61 12.60 -4.02
CA SER A 39 8.55 11.89 -5.30
C SER A 39 8.58 10.37 -5.08
N ASN A 40 9.55 9.89 -4.29
CA ASN A 40 9.65 8.47 -3.94
C ASN A 40 8.41 7.95 -3.21
N LEU A 41 7.73 8.81 -2.45
CA LEU A 41 6.47 8.45 -1.82
C LEU A 41 5.37 8.32 -2.88
N SER A 42 5.26 9.27 -3.81
CA SER A 42 4.29 9.21 -4.91
C SER A 42 4.42 7.92 -5.71
N ASP A 43 5.64 7.56 -6.11
CA ASP A 43 5.89 6.31 -6.85
C ASP A 43 5.40 5.08 -6.07
N LYS A 44 5.64 5.04 -4.75
CA LYS A 44 5.17 3.95 -3.88
C LYS A 44 3.65 3.93 -3.70
N LEU A 45 2.99 5.09 -3.75
CA LEU A 45 1.54 5.16 -3.71
C LEU A 45 0.92 4.60 -4.99
N ASP A 46 1.56 4.83 -6.14
CA ASP A 46 1.15 4.23 -7.41
C ASP A 46 1.35 2.70 -7.39
N ASP A 47 2.47 2.21 -6.83
CA ASP A 47 2.70 0.77 -6.62
C ASP A 47 1.61 0.14 -5.73
N ILE A 48 1.22 0.82 -4.64
CA ILE A 48 0.14 0.36 -3.76
C ILE A 48 -1.18 0.26 -4.51
N GLU A 49 -1.51 1.29 -5.29
CA GLU A 49 -2.75 1.35 -6.05
C GLU A 49 -2.81 0.21 -7.08
N ALA A 50 -1.71 -0.01 -7.82
CA ALA A 50 -1.59 -1.12 -8.77
C ALA A 50 -1.74 -2.50 -8.10
N ILE A 51 -1.14 -2.70 -6.92
CA ILE A 51 -1.27 -3.95 -6.15
C ILE A 51 -2.71 -4.14 -5.67
N CYS A 52 -3.37 -3.09 -5.17
CA CYS A 52 -4.74 -3.18 -4.67
C CYS A 52 -5.72 -3.56 -5.79
N TYR A 53 -5.61 -2.93 -6.97
CA TYR A 53 -6.41 -3.32 -8.13
C TYR A 53 -6.13 -4.76 -8.60
N SER A 54 -4.86 -5.17 -8.59
CA SER A 54 -4.49 -6.55 -8.96
C SER A 54 -5.09 -7.57 -8.01
N LEU A 55 -5.11 -7.29 -6.70
CA LEU A 55 -5.75 -8.14 -5.69
C LEU A 55 -7.26 -8.17 -5.89
N GLU A 56 -7.91 -7.03 -6.08
CA GLU A 56 -9.36 -6.95 -6.34
C GLU A 56 -9.77 -7.76 -7.58
N ALA A 57 -9.01 -7.66 -8.67
CA ALA A 57 -9.22 -8.46 -9.88
C ALA A 57 -9.03 -9.96 -9.59
N ALA A 58 -7.98 -10.33 -8.85
CA ALA A 58 -7.69 -11.72 -8.52
C ALA A 58 -8.75 -12.35 -7.59
N PHE A 59 -9.40 -11.54 -6.73
CA PHE A 59 -10.54 -11.99 -5.93
C PHE A 59 -11.84 -12.07 -6.74
N SER A 60 -12.07 -11.13 -7.66
CA SER A 60 -13.27 -11.09 -8.52
C SER A 60 -13.31 -12.26 -9.53
N CYS A 61 -12.16 -12.72 -10.04
CA CYS A 61 -12.09 -13.86 -10.95
C CYS A 61 -12.40 -15.23 -10.31
N CYS A 62 -12.68 -15.30 -9.01
CA CYS A 62 -12.95 -16.56 -8.30
C CYS A 62 -14.39 -17.09 -8.45
N GLU A 63 -15.28 -16.39 -9.19
CA GLU A 63 -16.64 -16.89 -9.47
C GLU A 63 -16.67 -18.17 -10.33
N GLN A 64 -15.58 -18.47 -11.05
CA GLN A 64 -15.40 -19.73 -11.76
C GLN A 64 -14.27 -20.51 -11.07
N ALA A 65 -14.64 -21.39 -10.14
CA ALA A 65 -13.75 -22.02 -9.16
C ALA A 65 -12.36 -22.43 -9.70
N PRO A 66 -11.29 -22.09 -8.96
CA PRO A 66 -10.53 -23.16 -8.33
C PRO A 66 -10.16 -22.82 -6.87
N LYS A 67 -9.85 -23.86 -6.08
CA LYS A 67 -9.57 -23.87 -4.62
C LYS A 67 -9.46 -22.49 -3.94
N PRO A 68 -10.24 -22.24 -2.87
CA PRO A 68 -10.20 -20.97 -2.14
C PRO A 68 -8.76 -20.60 -1.78
N TRP A 69 -8.45 -19.31 -1.84
CA TRP A 69 -7.17 -18.79 -1.37
C TRP A 69 -6.83 -19.42 -0.02
N ASP A 70 -5.60 -19.94 0.08
CA ASP A 70 -5.15 -20.61 1.31
C ASP A 70 -5.37 -19.65 2.49
N THR A 71 -5.97 -20.15 3.57
CA THR A 71 -6.24 -19.34 4.77
C THR A 71 -4.97 -18.72 5.33
N MET A 72 -3.85 -19.44 5.26
CA MET A 72 -2.53 -18.95 5.67
C MET A 72 -2.08 -17.78 4.80
N LEU A 73 -2.28 -17.88 3.48
CA LEU A 73 -1.98 -16.81 2.54
C LEU A 73 -2.83 -15.58 2.83
N LEU A 74 -4.14 -15.74 2.97
CA LEU A 74 -5.05 -14.63 3.25
C LEU A 74 -4.71 -13.93 4.56
N LYS A 75 -4.38 -14.68 5.62
CA LYS A 75 -3.88 -14.11 6.89
C LYS A 75 -2.60 -13.31 6.68
N LYS A 76 -1.68 -13.81 5.86
CA LYS A 76 -0.41 -13.13 5.59
C LYS A 76 -0.60 -11.86 4.78
N LEU A 77 -1.44 -11.89 3.74
CA LEU A 77 -1.82 -10.71 2.95
C LEU A 77 -2.50 -9.67 3.82
N HIS A 78 -3.49 -10.09 4.63
CA HIS A 78 -4.17 -9.19 5.56
C HIS A 78 -3.17 -8.52 6.51
N ARG A 79 -2.23 -9.27 7.08
CA ARG A 79 -1.18 -8.73 7.96
C ARG A 79 -0.31 -7.69 7.24
N ILE A 80 0.19 -8.01 6.05
CA ILE A 80 1.07 -7.11 5.29
C ILE A 80 0.29 -5.86 4.84
N MET A 81 -0.96 -6.00 4.40
CA MET A 81 -1.80 -4.86 4.00
C MET A 81 -2.17 -3.95 5.18
N SER A 82 -2.45 -4.52 6.35
CA SER A 82 -2.64 -3.73 7.57
C SER A 82 -1.38 -2.95 7.92
N ASP A 83 -0.22 -3.59 7.81
CA ASP A 83 1.08 -2.98 8.06
C ASP A 83 1.44 -1.89 7.04
N CYS A 84 1.03 -2.03 5.76
CA CYS A 84 1.08 -0.95 4.77
C CYS A 84 0.16 0.21 5.16
N ARG A 85 -1.09 -0.09 5.56
CA ARG A 85 -2.08 0.92 5.95
C ARG A 85 -1.62 1.77 7.11
N ASP A 86 -1.03 1.15 8.13
CA ASP A 86 -0.53 1.87 9.30
C ASP A 86 0.61 2.83 8.93
N LYS A 87 1.51 2.41 8.03
CA LYS A 87 2.60 3.27 7.51
C LYS A 87 2.09 4.41 6.64
N VAL A 88 1.18 4.12 5.71
CA VAL A 88 0.57 5.14 4.83
C VAL A 88 -0.23 6.15 5.65
N SER A 89 -0.97 5.70 6.68
CA SER A 89 -1.68 6.61 7.61
C SER A 89 -0.72 7.51 8.37
N ARG A 90 0.41 6.96 8.84
CA ARG A 90 1.46 7.75 9.50
C ARG A 90 2.08 8.78 8.56
N LEU A 91 2.30 8.42 7.29
CA LEU A 91 2.75 9.35 6.25
C LEU A 91 1.73 10.46 6.00
N TYR A 92 0.44 10.09 5.91
CA TYR A 92 -0.64 11.05 5.80
C TYR A 92 -0.66 12.04 6.96
N ASP A 93 -0.51 11.59 8.21
CA ASP A 93 -0.46 12.48 9.37
C ASP A 93 0.72 13.45 9.34
N ILE A 94 1.90 12.98 8.93
CA ILE A 94 3.10 13.82 8.79
C ILE A 94 2.88 14.86 7.70
N ILE A 95 2.39 14.44 6.53
CA ILE A 95 2.15 15.33 5.39
C ILE A 95 1.05 16.34 5.72
N ASN A 96 -0.01 15.91 6.41
CA ASN A 96 -1.04 16.80 6.90
C ASN A 96 -0.48 17.83 7.89
N LYS A 97 0.45 17.46 8.79
CA LYS A 97 1.14 18.43 9.69
C LYS A 97 2.03 19.42 8.94
N ILE A 98 2.65 19.00 7.84
CA ILE A 98 3.50 19.86 6.99
C ILE A 98 2.64 20.81 6.16
N THR A 99 1.48 20.37 5.69
CA THR A 99 0.63 21.14 4.77
C THR A 99 -0.44 21.97 5.47
N SER A 100 -0.89 21.56 6.66
CA SER A 100 -1.89 22.30 7.43
C SER A 100 -1.35 23.66 7.89
N SER A 101 -2.07 24.72 7.55
CA SER A 101 -1.77 26.10 7.91
C SER A 101 -2.17 26.38 9.37
N GLN A 102 -1.52 25.75 10.36
CA GLN A 102 -1.74 26.15 11.76
C GLN A 102 -0.98 27.46 12.05
N SER A 103 -1.70 28.55 11.80
CA SER A 103 -1.46 29.87 12.38
C SER A 103 -1.71 29.81 13.89
N LYS A 104 -0.65 30.01 14.70
CA LYS A 104 -0.78 30.55 16.08
C LYS A 104 0.53 30.96 16.75
N ARG A 105 1.69 30.88 16.10
CA ARG A 105 2.90 31.55 16.58
C ARG A 105 3.63 32.21 15.42
N HIS A 106 3.91 33.50 15.58
CA HIS A 106 4.82 34.28 14.76
C HIS A 106 6.22 33.65 14.86
N MET A 107 6.48 32.60 14.08
CA MET A 107 7.80 32.01 13.91
C MET A 107 8.29 32.39 12.51
N PRO A 108 9.42 33.10 12.37
CA PRO A 108 9.89 33.67 11.11
C PRO A 108 10.30 32.62 10.06
N LEU A 109 10.27 31.32 10.39
CA LEU A 109 10.59 30.20 9.51
C LEU A 109 9.45 29.16 9.42
N ASN A 110 8.20 29.56 9.62
CA ASN A 110 7.04 28.65 9.49
C ASN A 110 6.60 28.46 8.02
N THR A 111 7.55 28.17 7.13
CA THR A 111 7.24 27.81 5.74
C THR A 111 7.01 26.31 5.62
N THR A 112 6.24 25.88 4.63
CA THR A 112 6.04 24.45 4.31
C THR A 112 7.38 23.75 4.07
N GLY A 113 8.34 24.42 3.43
CA GLY A 113 9.68 23.89 3.19
C GLY A 113 10.48 23.65 4.48
N ALA A 114 10.44 24.57 5.45
CA ALA A 114 11.10 24.37 6.74
C ALA A 114 10.50 23.21 7.55
N ARG A 115 9.16 23.09 7.55
CA ARG A 115 8.46 21.95 8.19
C ARG A 115 8.77 20.63 7.50
N PHE A 116 8.87 20.62 6.16
CA PHE A 116 9.32 19.45 5.43
C PHE A 116 10.73 19.02 5.86
N LEU A 117 11.69 19.95 5.93
CA LEU A 117 13.06 19.64 6.35
C LEU A 117 13.12 19.03 7.76
N GLN A 118 12.26 19.49 8.69
CA GLN A 118 12.16 18.92 10.04
C GLN A 118 11.67 17.47 10.04
N HIS A 119 10.76 17.12 9.13
CA HIS A 119 10.17 15.78 9.04
C HIS A 119 10.84 14.88 8.00
N ARG A 120 11.78 15.40 7.20
CA ARG A 120 12.42 14.70 6.07
C ARG A 120 12.98 13.33 6.42
N SER A 121 13.72 13.22 7.53
CA SER A 121 14.30 11.95 7.99
C SER A 121 13.22 10.92 8.36
N THR A 122 12.11 11.39 8.92
CA THR A 122 10.97 10.54 9.29
C THR A 122 10.21 10.07 8.06
N ILE A 123 9.99 10.95 7.08
CA ILE A 123 9.38 10.60 5.79
C ILE A 123 10.23 9.55 5.08
N ARG A 124 11.55 9.78 4.99
CA ARG A 124 12.49 8.83 4.39
C ARG A 124 12.42 7.46 5.07
N LYS A 125 12.52 7.42 6.40
CA LYS A 125 12.43 6.16 7.15
C LYS A 125 11.10 5.44 6.89
N CYS A 126 9.99 6.17 6.87
CA CYS A 126 8.68 5.58 6.62
C CYS A 126 8.54 5.07 5.18
N ASN A 127 9.15 5.74 4.20
CA ASN A 127 9.22 5.26 2.81
C ASN A 127 10.04 3.96 2.72
N ASP A 128 11.18 3.89 3.41
CA ASP A 128 12.04 2.69 3.42
C ASP A 128 11.30 1.50 4.09
N GLU A 129 10.59 1.75 5.19
CA GLU A 129 9.75 0.74 5.86
C GLU A 129 8.56 0.31 4.98
N LEU A 130 7.94 1.24 4.25
CA LEU A 130 6.85 0.94 3.32
C LEU A 130 7.36 0.09 2.14
N ASP A 131 8.53 0.41 1.61
CA ASP A 131 9.19 -0.34 0.54
C ASP A 131 9.40 -1.82 0.90
N GLN A 132 9.83 -2.07 2.14
CA GLN A 132 9.98 -3.43 2.66
C GLN A 132 8.65 -4.18 2.71
N SER A 133 7.57 -3.52 3.19
CA SER A 133 6.23 -4.11 3.20
C SER A 133 5.73 -4.39 1.78
N LEU A 134 5.96 -3.50 0.82
CA LEU A 134 5.57 -3.68 -0.59
C LEU A 134 6.35 -4.79 -1.27
N THR A 135 7.66 -4.87 -1.04
CA THR A 135 8.51 -5.95 -1.54
C THR A 135 8.04 -7.30 -1.01
N SER A 136 7.72 -7.36 0.30
CA SER A 136 7.13 -8.56 0.91
C SER A 136 5.79 -8.90 0.29
N LEU A 137 4.91 -7.91 0.07
CA LEU A 137 3.60 -8.13 -0.55
C LEU A 137 3.73 -8.69 -1.98
N HIS A 138 4.58 -8.07 -2.80
CA HIS A 138 4.90 -8.52 -4.15
C HIS A 138 5.42 -9.96 -4.16
N LEU A 139 6.39 -10.28 -3.31
CA LEU A 139 6.94 -11.62 -3.20
C LEU A 139 5.84 -12.65 -2.93
N HIS A 140 4.97 -12.38 -1.95
CA HIS A 140 3.89 -13.30 -1.62
C HIS A 140 2.88 -13.44 -2.75
N MET A 141 2.51 -12.36 -3.43
CA MET A 141 1.60 -12.45 -4.58
C MET A 141 2.22 -13.27 -5.71
N THR A 142 3.44 -12.94 -6.12
CA THR A 142 4.15 -13.63 -7.21
C THR A 142 4.35 -15.11 -6.89
N THR A 143 4.82 -15.46 -5.69
CA THR A 143 4.98 -16.85 -5.29
C THR A 143 3.66 -17.62 -5.35
N ASN A 144 2.55 -17.01 -4.95
CA ASN A 144 1.25 -17.70 -5.00
C ASN A 144 0.69 -17.83 -6.41
N ILE A 145 0.90 -16.83 -7.27
CA ILE A 145 0.55 -16.92 -8.68
C ILE A 145 1.36 -18.05 -9.35
N LEU A 146 2.68 -18.10 -9.12
CA LEU A 146 3.55 -19.16 -9.65
C LEU A 146 3.16 -20.56 -9.14
N LEU A 147 2.87 -20.70 -7.84
CA LEU A 147 2.41 -21.97 -7.27
C LEU A 147 1.08 -22.43 -7.91
N ARG A 148 0.16 -21.50 -8.17
CA ARG A 148 -1.10 -21.82 -8.86
C ARG A 148 -0.89 -22.24 -10.31
N LEU A 149 -0.01 -21.54 -11.04
CA LEU A 149 0.33 -21.89 -12.42
C LEU A 149 0.96 -23.29 -12.50
N ALA A 150 1.93 -23.59 -11.63
CA ALA A 150 2.57 -24.90 -11.55
C ALA A 150 1.56 -26.02 -11.22
N GLN A 151 0.62 -25.77 -10.28
CA GLN A 151 -0.44 -26.72 -9.97
C GLN A 151 -1.40 -26.94 -11.16
N SER A 152 -1.68 -25.89 -11.94
CA SER A 152 -2.56 -25.98 -13.10
C SER A 152 -1.92 -26.75 -14.28
N GLU A 153 -0.62 -26.60 -14.50
CA GLU A 153 0.13 -27.39 -15.50
C GLU A 153 0.23 -28.86 -15.11
N GLN A 154 0.48 -29.13 -13.82
CA GLN A 154 0.55 -30.48 -13.29
C GLN A 154 -0.80 -31.20 -13.40
N TYR A 155 -1.92 -30.51 -13.18
CA TYR A 155 -3.26 -31.06 -13.40
C TYR A 155 -3.53 -31.36 -14.88
N ARG A 156 -3.10 -30.48 -15.79
CA ARG A 156 -3.29 -30.63 -17.25
C ARG A 156 -2.53 -31.85 -17.80
N ASN A 157 -1.32 -32.09 -17.30
CA ASN A 157 -0.46 -33.22 -17.70
C ASN A 157 -0.90 -34.58 -17.13
N CYS A 158 -1.68 -34.61 -16.04
CA CYS A 158 -2.22 -35.87 -15.49
C CYS A 158 -3.54 -36.30 -16.14
N THR A 159 -4.15 -35.43 -16.95
CA THR A 159 -5.43 -35.67 -17.66
C THR A 159 -5.27 -35.91 -19.17
N SER A 160 -4.04 -35.97 -19.68
CA SER A 160 -3.70 -36.38 -21.06
C SER A 160 -3.01 -37.74 -21.06
#